data_AF-A0A383C0A0-F1
#
_entry.id   AF-A0A383C0A0-F1
#
_cell.length_a   1.000
_cell.length_b   1.000
_cell.length_c   1.000
_cell.angle_alpha   90.00
_cell.angle_beta   90.00
_cell.angle_gamma   90.00
#
_symmetry.space_group_name_H-M   'P 1'
#
loop_
_entity.id
_entity.type
_entity.pdbx_description
1 polymer ?
#
loop_
_entity_poly.entity_id
_entity_poly.type
_entity_poly.pdbx_seq_one_letter_code
_entity_poly.pdbx_strand_id
1 'polypeptide(L)'
;NIPEWEMGTVMLLRDTARVYRNDFSRSQSQSLEDRDLQEAEGHFFFDASSWLLPRTESEYKRGLEYFDSYLTRLADSADTTAQFYARADNLQQWLATVETRLGSLSQRLSASVGKRQLNTDLAGDAAATQATQAPRDQVVKTPWLETDNVFYRTRGYTWALLHMLRALEQDFGDVLEKKNARVSLQQIIRELEPSQDTLWSPIVLNGDGLGMLPNHSLVMASYIARANAAIIDLRTLLTQG
;
A
#
# COMPACT_ATOMS: atom_id res chain seq x y z
N ASN A 1 7.08 -15.87 10.55
CA ASN A 1 7.37 -14.43 10.73
C ASN A 1 6.05 -13.65 10.72
N ILE A 2 5.22 -13.88 11.76
CA ILE A 2 3.89 -13.25 11.89
C ILE A 2 4.00 -11.73 12.12
N PRO A 3 4.93 -11.22 12.96
CA PRO A 3 5.00 -9.78 13.22
C PRO A 3 5.24 -8.93 11.98
N GLU A 4 6.08 -9.40 11.05
CA GLU A 4 6.34 -8.67 9.80
C GLU A 4 5.13 -8.66 8.88
N TRP A 5 4.40 -9.78 8.81
CA TRP A 5 3.14 -9.85 8.07
C TRP A 5 2.11 -8.88 8.65
N GLU A 6 1.91 -8.87 9.98
CA GLU A 6 1.00 -7.94 10.66
C GLU A 6 1.40 -6.49 10.41
N MET A 7 2.70 -6.18 10.46
CA MET A 7 3.21 -4.85 10.17
C MET A 7 2.93 -4.43 8.72
N GLY A 8 2.97 -5.36 7.77
CA GLY A 8 2.53 -5.13 6.39
C GLY A 8 1.06 -4.73 6.31
N THR A 9 0.19 -5.42 7.04
CA THR A 9 -1.25 -5.09 7.13
C THR A 9 -1.47 -3.72 7.77
N VAL A 10 -0.77 -3.42 8.88
CA VAL A 10 -0.83 -2.12 9.57
C VAL A 10 -0.36 -0.99 8.65
N MET A 11 0.65 -1.21 7.80
CA MET A 11 1.09 -0.22 6.82
C MET A 11 -0.04 0.17 5.86
N LEU A 12 -0.78 -0.79 5.30
CA LEU A 12 -1.91 -0.46 4.43
C LEU A 12 -3.03 0.25 5.19
N LEU A 13 -3.33 -0.20 6.41
CA LEU A 13 -4.35 0.43 7.26
C LEU A 13 -4.03 1.91 7.47
N ARG A 14 -2.79 2.23 7.82
CA ARG A 14 -2.30 3.60 8.02
C ARG A 14 -2.40 4.44 6.76
N ASP A 15 -1.91 3.89 5.64
CA ASP A 15 -1.96 4.55 4.34
C ASP A 15 -3.40 4.89 3.95
N THR A 16 -4.30 3.92 4.13
CA THR A 16 -5.71 4.07 3.79
C THR A 16 -6.42 5.03 4.74
N ALA A 17 -6.19 4.95 6.05
CA ALA A 17 -6.80 5.84 7.03
C ALA A 17 -6.46 7.31 6.77
N ARG A 18 -5.19 7.58 6.40
CA ARG A 18 -4.76 8.92 6.00
C ARG A 18 -5.52 9.41 4.77
N VAL A 19 -5.67 8.58 3.74
CA VAL A 19 -6.42 8.94 2.53
C VAL A 19 -7.92 9.11 2.83
N TYR A 20 -8.48 8.33 3.75
CA TYR A 20 -9.84 8.53 4.22
C TYR A 20 -10.03 9.94 4.80
N ARG A 21 -9.15 10.34 5.71
CA ARG A 21 -9.19 11.66 6.35
C ARG A 21 -8.94 12.81 5.38
N ASN A 22 -7.97 12.66 4.47
CA ASN A 22 -7.52 13.76 3.61
C ASN A 22 -8.36 13.91 2.34
N ASP A 23 -8.86 12.81 1.78
CA ASP A 23 -9.40 12.78 0.43
C ASP A 23 -10.81 12.17 0.38
N PHE A 24 -11.02 10.96 0.91
CA PHE A 24 -12.33 10.29 0.74
C PHE A 24 -13.45 10.98 1.51
N SER A 25 -13.18 11.50 2.71
CA SER A 25 -14.21 12.17 3.51
C SER A 25 -14.36 13.66 3.21
N ARG A 26 -13.58 14.21 2.26
CA ARG A 26 -13.51 15.65 2.00
C ARG A 26 -13.85 16.00 0.57
N SER A 27 -14.58 17.10 0.41
CA SER A 27 -14.78 17.73 -0.89
C SER A 27 -13.64 18.70 -1.18
N GLN A 28 -13.33 18.93 -2.46
CA GLN A 28 -12.23 19.78 -2.92
C GLN A 28 -12.31 21.24 -2.40
N SER A 29 -13.50 21.71 -2.03
CA SER A 29 -13.75 23.05 -1.50
C SER A 29 -13.79 23.13 0.03
N GLN A 30 -13.82 21.99 0.74
CA GLN A 30 -13.91 21.96 2.20
C GLN A 30 -12.56 21.64 2.85
N SER A 31 -12.14 22.53 3.75
CA SER A 31 -10.91 22.38 4.52
C SER A 31 -11.09 21.56 5.81
N LEU A 32 -12.33 21.34 6.25
CA LEU A 32 -12.62 20.67 7.52
C LEU A 32 -12.48 19.15 7.39
N GLU A 33 -11.73 18.56 8.30
CA GLU A 33 -11.54 17.11 8.40
C GLU A 33 -12.64 16.48 9.26
N ASP A 34 -13.03 15.24 8.96
CA ASP A 34 -13.88 14.48 9.88
C ASP A 34 -13.10 14.17 11.15
N ARG A 35 -13.68 14.52 12.29
CA ARG A 35 -13.03 14.42 13.60
C ARG A 35 -12.65 12.98 13.95
N ASP A 36 -13.51 12.02 13.65
CA ASP A 36 -13.25 10.63 14.02
C ASP A 36 -12.15 10.04 13.15
N LEU A 37 -12.11 10.38 11.86
CA LEU A 37 -10.99 9.97 11.00
C LEU A 37 -9.65 10.60 11.42
N GLN A 38 -9.68 11.82 11.96
CA GLN A 38 -8.51 12.47 12.56
C GLN A 38 -7.99 11.74 13.79
N GLU A 39 -8.87 11.44 14.75
CA GLU A 39 -8.50 10.69 15.96
C GLU A 39 -8.04 9.26 15.60
N ALA A 40 -8.73 8.61 14.68
CA ALA A 40 -8.39 7.27 14.22
C ALA A 40 -7.01 7.17 13.58
N GLU A 41 -6.63 8.11 12.69
CA GLU A 41 -5.29 8.12 12.10
C GLU A 41 -4.23 8.20 13.21
N GLY A 42 -4.40 9.07 14.20
CA GLY A 42 -3.48 9.20 15.33
C GLY A 42 -3.26 7.88 16.06
N HIS A 43 -4.34 7.16 16.35
CA HIS A 43 -4.30 5.85 16.99
C HIS A 43 -3.63 4.77 16.13
N PHE A 44 -3.91 4.73 14.83
CA PHE A 44 -3.27 3.76 13.94
C PHE A 44 -1.77 4.03 13.76
N PHE A 45 -1.34 5.30 13.81
CA PHE A 45 0.08 5.67 13.71
C PHE A 45 0.89 5.48 15.00
N PHE A 46 0.25 5.05 16.09
CA PHE A 46 0.93 4.72 17.33
C PHE A 46 2.03 3.66 17.13
N ASP A 47 3.10 3.72 17.94
CA ASP A 47 4.24 2.82 17.82
C ASP A 47 3.79 1.36 17.84
N ALA A 48 4.14 0.61 16.77
CA ALA A 48 3.75 -0.79 16.61
C ALA A 48 4.50 -1.73 17.56
N SER A 49 5.59 -1.26 18.17
CA SER A 49 6.45 -2.04 19.08
C SER A 49 6.17 -1.79 20.56
N SER A 50 5.23 -0.90 20.90
CA SER A 50 4.92 -0.52 22.28
C SER A 50 4.05 -1.57 22.98
N TRP A 51 4.70 -2.39 23.81
CA TRP A 51 4.05 -3.38 24.67
C TRP A 51 3.74 -2.84 26.08
N LEU A 52 4.32 -1.70 26.48
CA LEU A 52 4.05 -0.99 27.73
C LEU A 52 2.96 0.09 27.53
N LEU A 53 2.38 0.63 28.60
CA LEU A 53 1.27 1.60 28.52
C LEU A 53 1.65 2.91 27.79
N PRO A 54 0.85 3.36 26.80
CA PRO A 54 -0.29 2.66 26.20
C PRO A 54 0.14 1.52 25.26
N ARG A 55 -0.57 0.39 25.35
CA ARG A 55 -0.31 -0.79 24.50
C ARG A 55 -0.82 -0.54 23.09
N THR A 56 -0.03 -0.92 22.08
CA THR A 56 -0.40 -0.76 20.66
C THR A 56 -1.77 -1.32 20.32
N GLU A 57 -2.11 -2.52 20.80
CA GLU A 57 -3.41 -3.15 20.53
C GLU A 57 -4.59 -2.31 21.04
N SER A 58 -4.44 -1.67 22.20
CA SER A 58 -5.48 -0.80 22.77
C SER A 58 -5.65 0.48 21.94
N GLU A 59 -4.55 1.04 21.43
CA GLU A 59 -4.62 2.19 20.54
C GLU A 59 -5.30 1.81 19.22
N TYR A 60 -4.95 0.66 18.62
CA TYR A 60 -5.62 0.21 17.38
C TYR A 60 -7.11 -0.06 17.59
N LYS A 61 -7.52 -0.62 18.73
CA LYS A 61 -8.96 -0.78 19.07
C LYS A 61 -9.68 0.57 19.14
N ARG A 62 -9.09 1.59 19.75
CA ARG A 62 -9.67 2.95 19.76
C ARG A 62 -9.77 3.54 18.35
N GLY A 63 -8.74 3.35 17.53
CA GLY A 63 -8.79 3.77 16.13
C GLY A 63 -9.95 3.12 15.36
N LEU A 64 -10.22 1.83 15.63
CA LEU A 64 -11.37 1.13 15.06
C LEU A 64 -12.72 1.66 15.58
N GLU A 65 -12.82 1.99 16.88
CA GLU A 65 -14.02 2.59 17.47
C GLU A 65 -14.39 3.92 16.80
N TYR A 66 -13.40 4.77 16.50
CA TYR A 66 -13.62 6.00 15.75
C TYR A 66 -14.04 5.74 14.29
N PHE A 67 -13.43 4.77 13.60
CA PHE A 67 -13.88 4.39 12.25
C PHE A 67 -15.32 3.85 12.24
N ASP A 68 -15.69 3.04 13.22
CA ASP A 68 -17.05 2.50 13.36
C ASP A 68 -18.08 3.60 13.63
N SER A 69 -17.72 4.58 14.46
CA SER A 69 -18.51 5.79 14.69
C SER A 69 -18.67 6.62 13.40
N TYR A 70 -17.60 6.81 12.62
CA TYR A 70 -17.66 7.44 11.29
C TYR A 70 -18.59 6.69 10.34
N LEU A 71 -18.47 5.36 10.24
CA LEU A 71 -19.32 4.52 9.38
C LEU A 71 -20.80 4.58 9.82
N THR A 72 -21.06 4.59 11.13
CA THR A 72 -22.41 4.71 11.69
C THR A 72 -23.04 6.04 11.28
N ARG A 73 -22.31 7.15 11.36
CA ARG A 73 -22.79 8.46 10.89
C ARG A 73 -22.98 8.48 9.37
N LEU A 74 -22.07 7.89 8.62
CA LEU A 74 -22.16 7.84 7.15
C LEU A 74 -23.41 7.07 6.68
N ALA A 75 -23.87 6.08 7.44
CA ALA A 75 -25.08 5.32 7.15
C ALA A 75 -26.38 6.05 7.54
N ASP A 76 -26.31 7.10 8.36
CA ASP A 76 -27.47 7.88 8.78
C ASP A 76 -27.75 9.02 7.78
N SER A 77 -28.83 8.87 6.99
CA SER A 77 -29.26 9.90 6.04
C SER A 77 -29.63 11.25 6.67
N ALA A 78 -29.86 11.32 7.98
CA ALA A 78 -30.13 12.55 8.70
C ALA A 78 -28.85 13.27 9.16
N ASP A 79 -27.72 12.56 9.22
CA ASP A 79 -26.43 13.11 9.64
C ASP A 79 -25.65 13.60 8.41
N THR A 80 -25.35 14.90 8.38
CA THR A 80 -24.56 15.51 7.30
C THR A 80 -23.09 15.72 7.67
N THR A 81 -22.69 15.34 8.88
CA THR A 81 -21.35 15.59 9.43
C THR A 81 -20.29 14.60 8.93
N ALA A 82 -20.70 13.39 8.55
CA ALA A 82 -19.85 12.40 7.88
C ALA A 82 -20.18 12.35 6.38
N GLN A 83 -19.15 12.30 5.54
CA GLN A 83 -19.29 12.22 4.09
C GLN A 83 -18.28 11.22 3.51
N PHE A 84 -18.62 10.63 2.36
CA PHE A 84 -17.72 9.83 1.54
C PHE A 84 -17.91 10.22 0.07
N TYR A 85 -16.84 10.67 -0.56
CA TYR A 85 -16.85 11.18 -1.92
C TYR A 85 -16.22 10.17 -2.88
N ALA A 86 -17.07 9.30 -3.46
CA ALA A 86 -16.70 8.37 -4.52
C ALA A 86 -16.42 9.13 -5.84
N ARG A 87 -15.21 9.69 -5.97
CA ARG A 87 -14.77 10.48 -7.13
C ARG A 87 -13.47 9.93 -7.72
N ALA A 88 -13.26 10.16 -9.02
CA ALA A 88 -12.06 9.66 -9.71
C ALA A 88 -10.76 10.25 -9.15
N ASP A 89 -10.74 11.55 -8.85
CA ASP A 89 -9.62 12.24 -8.23
C ASP A 89 -9.32 11.74 -6.80
N ASN A 90 -10.34 11.35 -6.04
CA ASN A 90 -10.14 10.75 -4.74
C ASN A 90 -9.52 9.34 -4.86
N LEU A 91 -10.06 8.50 -5.75
CA LEU A 91 -9.49 7.17 -6.01
C LEU A 91 -8.04 7.25 -6.51
N GLN A 92 -7.70 8.27 -7.31
CA GLN A 92 -6.32 8.57 -7.72
C GLN A 92 -5.38 8.71 -6.54
N GLN A 93 -5.76 9.46 -5.50
CA GLN A 93 -4.87 9.72 -4.36
C GLN A 93 -4.57 8.43 -3.59
N TRP A 94 -5.58 7.58 -3.43
CA TRP A 94 -5.38 6.26 -2.84
C TRP A 94 -4.46 5.39 -3.69
N LEU A 95 -4.71 5.29 -5.00
CA LEU A 95 -3.88 4.52 -5.92
C LEU A 95 -2.44 5.04 -5.99
N ALA A 96 -2.22 6.35 -5.90
CA ALA A 96 -0.88 6.95 -5.87
C ALA A 96 -0.10 6.54 -4.62
N THR A 97 -0.79 6.46 -3.48
CA THR A 97 -0.21 6.00 -2.21
C THR A 97 0.20 4.53 -2.31
N VAL A 98 -0.69 3.69 -2.87
CA VAL A 98 -0.41 2.25 -3.09
C VAL A 98 0.73 2.04 -4.09
N GLU A 99 0.74 2.78 -5.20
CA GLU A 99 1.80 2.71 -6.22
C GLU A 99 3.19 2.93 -5.60
N THR A 100 3.33 4.02 -4.84
CA THR A 100 4.57 4.38 -4.15
C THR A 100 5.01 3.26 -3.21
N ARG A 101 4.06 2.69 -2.46
CA ARG A 101 4.33 1.61 -1.51
C ARG A 101 4.75 0.31 -2.19
N LEU A 102 4.03 -0.12 -3.23
CA LEU A 102 4.35 -1.32 -3.99
C LEU A 102 5.69 -1.18 -4.72
N GLY A 103 6.00 0.01 -5.26
CA GLY A 103 7.30 0.31 -5.85
C GLY A 103 8.44 0.10 -4.86
N SER A 104 8.32 0.68 -3.66
CA SER A 104 9.28 0.50 -2.58
C SER A 104 9.44 -0.96 -2.14
N LEU A 105 8.33 -1.68 -1.96
CA LEU A 105 8.35 -3.10 -1.56
C LEU A 105 8.99 -3.99 -2.65
N SER A 106 8.65 -3.76 -3.92
CA SER A 106 9.26 -4.48 -5.06
C SER A 106 10.76 -4.24 -5.16
N GLN A 107 11.21 -2.99 -4.96
CA GLN A 107 12.63 -2.67 -4.95
C GLN A 107 13.35 -3.37 -3.79
N ARG A 108 12.78 -3.37 -2.58
CA ARG A 108 13.36 -4.06 -1.42
C ARG A 108 13.44 -5.57 -1.62
N LEU A 109 12.39 -6.19 -2.18
CA LEU A 109 12.40 -7.60 -2.54
C LEU A 109 13.48 -7.92 -3.58
N SER A 110 13.65 -7.06 -4.58
CA SER A 110 14.69 -7.22 -5.60
C SER A 110 16.11 -7.05 -5.03
N ALA A 111 16.29 -6.10 -4.10
CA ALA A 111 17.54 -5.86 -3.40
C ALA A 111 17.94 -7.01 -2.47
N SER A 112 16.99 -7.82 -2.02
CA SER A 112 17.28 -8.98 -1.16
C SER A 112 18.20 -10.03 -1.82
N VAL A 113 18.34 -9.99 -3.15
CA VAL A 113 19.21 -10.87 -3.93
C VAL A 113 20.60 -10.25 -4.17
N GLY A 114 20.78 -8.97 -3.86
CA GLY A 114 22.02 -8.23 -4.09
C GLY A 114 22.25 -7.96 -5.57
N LYS A 115 21.56 -6.95 -6.11
CA LYS A 115 21.81 -6.43 -7.46
C LYS A 115 22.67 -5.16 -7.37
N ARG A 116 23.59 -4.98 -8.33
CA ARG A 116 24.16 -3.65 -8.62
C ARG A 116 23.04 -2.79 -9.16
N GLN A 117 22.75 -1.70 -8.47
CA GLN A 117 21.79 -0.71 -8.90
C GLN A 117 22.56 0.56 -9.26
N LEU A 118 22.37 1.03 -10.49
CA LEU A 118 22.81 2.36 -10.88
C LEU A 118 21.90 3.38 -10.19
N ASN A 119 22.47 4.44 -9.63
CA ASN A 119 21.68 5.53 -9.12
C ASN A 119 21.05 6.28 -10.32
N THR A 120 19.74 6.20 -10.43
CA THR A 120 18.94 6.88 -11.47
C THR A 120 18.04 7.95 -10.87
N ASP A 121 18.29 8.41 -9.64
CA ASP A 121 17.41 9.31 -8.90
C ASP A 121 17.23 10.68 -9.60
N LEU A 122 18.22 11.08 -10.42
CA LEU A 122 18.21 12.28 -11.25
C LEU A 122 18.17 11.97 -12.76
N ALA A 123 17.95 10.70 -13.13
CA ALA A 123 17.97 10.30 -14.52
C ALA A 123 16.75 10.88 -15.26
N GLY A 124 17.00 11.57 -16.38
CA GLY A 124 15.94 12.14 -17.22
C GLY A 124 15.48 13.54 -16.83
N ASP A 125 15.97 14.10 -15.72
CA ASP A 125 15.65 15.48 -15.30
C ASP A 125 16.93 16.31 -15.16
N ALA A 126 17.19 17.16 -16.15
CA ALA A 126 18.36 18.03 -16.19
C ALA A 126 18.35 19.14 -15.12
N ALA A 127 17.21 19.41 -14.49
CA ALA A 127 17.06 20.46 -13.48
C ALA A 127 17.03 19.92 -12.04
N ALA A 128 16.92 18.61 -11.84
CA ALA A 128 16.84 18.01 -10.51
C ALA A 128 18.19 18.04 -9.78
N THR A 129 18.16 18.31 -8.46
CA THR A 129 19.34 18.35 -7.59
C THR A 129 19.14 17.47 -6.36
N GLN A 130 20.21 16.83 -5.87
CA GLN A 130 20.21 16.07 -4.63
C GLN A 130 20.99 16.81 -3.55
N ALA A 131 20.42 16.89 -2.35
CA ALA A 131 21.04 17.55 -1.20
C ALA A 131 22.28 16.81 -0.65
N THR A 132 22.38 15.50 -0.90
CA THR A 132 23.52 14.67 -0.50
C THR A 132 24.05 13.89 -1.69
N GLN A 133 25.37 13.74 -1.80
CA GLN A 133 25.98 12.98 -2.89
C GLN A 133 25.80 11.49 -2.63
N ALA A 134 25.06 10.80 -3.51
CA ALA A 134 24.93 9.36 -3.53
C ALA A 134 25.94 8.73 -4.52
N PRO A 135 26.49 7.54 -4.23
CA PRO A 135 27.33 6.81 -5.19
C PRO A 135 26.57 6.50 -6.49
N ARG A 136 27.24 6.61 -7.65
CA ARG A 136 26.65 6.30 -8.96
C ARG A 136 26.30 4.84 -9.18
N ASP A 137 27.01 3.93 -8.49
CA ASP A 137 26.82 2.49 -8.57
C ASP A 137 26.88 1.93 -7.15
N GLN A 138 25.82 1.25 -6.71
CA GLN A 138 25.72 0.70 -5.36
C GLN A 138 25.19 -0.73 -5.41
N VAL A 139 25.83 -1.64 -4.69
CA VAL A 139 25.25 -2.95 -4.39
C VAL A 139 24.34 -2.79 -3.18
N VAL A 140 23.03 -2.76 -3.41
CA VAL A 140 22.06 -2.78 -2.31
C VAL A 140 21.70 -4.25 -2.07
N LYS A 141 22.15 -4.80 -0.95
CA LYS A 141 21.82 -6.15 -0.52
C LYS A 141 21.23 -6.14 0.89
N THR A 142 20.00 -6.60 1.02
CA THR A 142 19.37 -6.80 2.34
C THR A 142 20.16 -7.87 3.10
N PRO A 143 20.47 -7.68 4.39
CA PRO A 143 21.04 -8.73 5.22
C PRO A 143 20.18 -10.00 5.14
N TRP A 144 20.82 -11.17 5.13
CA TRP A 144 20.10 -12.45 4.96
C TRP A 144 19.03 -12.66 6.04
N LEU A 145 19.30 -12.20 7.27
CA LEU A 145 18.39 -12.24 8.42
C LEU A 145 17.19 -11.28 8.33
N GLU A 146 17.17 -10.37 7.36
CA GLU A 146 16.06 -9.43 7.13
C GLU A 146 15.28 -9.75 5.86
N THR A 147 15.72 -10.73 5.08
CA THR A 147 15.08 -11.00 3.79
C THR A 147 13.70 -11.62 3.98
N ASP A 148 13.54 -12.49 4.96
CA ASP A 148 12.23 -13.03 5.33
C ASP A 148 11.32 -11.90 5.85
N ASN A 149 11.85 -10.94 6.62
CA ASN A 149 11.09 -9.77 7.06
C ASN A 149 10.47 -9.01 5.88
N VAL A 150 11.27 -8.68 4.87
CA VAL A 150 10.77 -7.98 3.66
C VAL A 150 9.72 -8.82 2.93
N PHE A 151 9.94 -10.12 2.80
CA PHE A 151 9.00 -11.03 2.16
C PHE A 151 7.64 -11.07 2.87
N TYR A 152 7.64 -11.35 4.18
CA TYR A 152 6.41 -11.47 4.96
C TYR A 152 5.69 -10.13 5.12
N ARG A 153 6.42 -9.03 5.27
CA ARG A 153 5.84 -7.67 5.28
C ARG A 153 5.16 -7.33 3.96
N THR A 154 5.81 -7.62 2.84
CA THR A 154 5.18 -7.42 1.52
C THR A 154 3.93 -8.28 1.39
N ARG A 155 3.98 -9.54 1.83
CA ARG A 155 2.82 -10.46 1.79
C ARG A 155 1.66 -9.97 2.65
N GLY A 156 1.91 -9.44 3.84
CA GLY A 156 0.88 -8.87 4.72
C GLY A 156 0.26 -7.58 4.18
N TYR A 157 1.08 -6.74 3.53
CA TYR A 157 0.60 -5.56 2.83
C TYR A 157 -0.32 -5.95 1.66
N THR A 158 0.10 -6.88 0.81
CA THR A 158 -0.72 -7.29 -0.34
C THR A 158 -1.97 -8.06 0.04
N TRP A 159 -1.95 -8.82 1.15
CA TRP A 159 -3.14 -9.46 1.68
C TRP A 159 -4.21 -8.42 2.03
N ALA A 160 -3.82 -7.38 2.78
CA ALA A 160 -4.74 -6.31 3.13
C ALA A 160 -5.18 -5.52 1.87
N LEU A 161 -4.28 -5.37 0.90
CA LEU A 161 -4.53 -4.61 -0.32
C LEU A 161 -5.57 -5.29 -1.19
N LEU A 162 -5.54 -6.62 -1.30
CA LEU A 162 -6.55 -7.39 -2.02
C LEU A 162 -7.96 -7.16 -1.46
N HIS A 163 -8.10 -7.11 -0.13
CA HIS A 163 -9.39 -6.80 0.51
C HIS A 163 -9.82 -5.37 0.22
N MET A 164 -8.91 -4.40 0.34
CA MET A 164 -9.23 -3.00 0.09
C MET A 164 -9.57 -2.73 -1.38
N LEU A 165 -8.86 -3.33 -2.34
CA LEU A 165 -9.16 -3.22 -3.77
C LEU A 165 -10.57 -3.75 -4.09
N ARG A 166 -10.97 -4.88 -3.49
CA ARG A 166 -12.31 -5.45 -3.66
C ARG A 166 -13.41 -4.57 -3.04
N ALA A 167 -13.14 -3.95 -1.89
CA ALA A 167 -14.06 -2.98 -1.30
C ALA A 167 -14.20 -1.73 -2.19
N LEU A 168 -13.07 -1.17 -2.64
CA LEU A 168 -13.07 0.02 -3.51
C LEU A 168 -13.67 -0.25 -4.89
N GLU A 169 -13.59 -1.47 -5.42
CA GLU A 169 -14.31 -1.86 -6.64
C GLU A 169 -15.82 -1.66 -6.52
N GLN A 170 -16.36 -1.89 -5.32
CA GLN A 170 -17.76 -1.66 -5.00
C GLN A 170 -18.03 -0.18 -4.71
N ASP A 171 -17.28 0.42 -3.80
CA ASP A 171 -17.53 1.80 -3.33
C ASP A 171 -17.33 2.85 -4.43
N PHE A 172 -16.41 2.60 -5.36
CA PHE A 172 -16.16 3.46 -6.53
C PHE A 172 -16.77 2.88 -7.82
N GLY A 173 -17.71 1.94 -7.72
CA GLY A 173 -18.26 1.21 -8.87
C GLY A 173 -18.74 2.12 -10.00
N ASP A 174 -19.52 3.15 -9.69
CA ASP A 174 -20.01 4.12 -10.68
C ASP A 174 -18.89 4.92 -11.35
N VAL A 175 -17.84 5.26 -10.60
CA VAL A 175 -16.67 5.98 -11.11
C VAL A 175 -15.89 5.07 -12.07
N LEU A 176 -15.67 3.83 -11.67
CA LEU A 176 -14.96 2.84 -12.46
C LEU A 176 -15.70 2.52 -13.76
N GLU A 177 -17.02 2.38 -13.73
CA GLU A 177 -17.83 2.15 -14.93
C GLU A 177 -17.80 3.36 -15.88
N LYS A 178 -18.01 4.57 -15.36
CA LYS A 178 -17.96 5.80 -16.17
C LYS A 178 -16.61 5.98 -16.88
N LYS A 179 -15.53 5.53 -16.25
CA LYS A 179 -14.17 5.61 -16.80
C LYS A 179 -13.77 4.37 -17.61
N ASN A 180 -14.62 3.35 -17.72
CA ASN A 180 -14.27 2.05 -18.30
C ASN A 180 -13.02 1.42 -17.64
N ALA A 181 -12.92 1.55 -16.32
CA ALA A 181 -11.75 1.24 -15.52
C ALA A 181 -11.90 -0.02 -14.65
N ARG A 182 -13.12 -0.56 -14.52
CA ARG A 182 -13.41 -1.70 -13.64
C ARG A 182 -12.55 -2.93 -14.00
N VAL A 183 -12.45 -3.24 -15.29
CA VAL A 183 -11.61 -4.37 -15.77
C VAL A 183 -10.14 -4.16 -15.39
N SER A 184 -9.62 -2.93 -15.49
CA SER A 184 -8.24 -2.61 -15.09
C SER A 184 -8.02 -2.82 -13.59
N LEU A 185 -8.99 -2.46 -12.74
CA LEU A 185 -8.93 -2.74 -11.30
C LEU A 185 -8.93 -4.24 -11.01
N GLN A 186 -9.79 -5.01 -11.68
CA GLN A 186 -9.83 -6.47 -11.55
C GLN A 186 -8.52 -7.13 -12.00
N GLN A 187 -7.86 -6.60 -13.03
CA GLN A 187 -6.55 -7.08 -13.45
C GLN A 187 -5.48 -6.85 -12.35
N ILE A 188 -5.51 -5.71 -11.66
CA ILE A 188 -4.60 -5.45 -10.52
C ILE A 188 -4.82 -6.49 -9.42
N ILE A 189 -6.08 -6.76 -9.06
CA ILE A 189 -6.43 -7.81 -8.08
C ILE A 189 -5.86 -9.16 -8.54
N ARG A 190 -6.08 -9.53 -9.81
CA ARG A 190 -5.61 -10.78 -10.39
C ARG A 190 -4.09 -10.94 -10.36
N GLU A 191 -3.33 -9.88 -10.61
CA GLU A 191 -1.87 -9.90 -10.55
C GLU A 191 -1.34 -10.01 -9.11
N LEU A 192 -2.10 -9.53 -8.13
CA LEU A 192 -1.75 -9.59 -6.71
C LEU A 192 -2.14 -10.92 -6.05
N GLU A 193 -3.15 -11.63 -6.55
CA GLU A 193 -3.63 -12.91 -5.98
C GLU A 193 -2.48 -13.93 -5.76
N PRO A 194 -1.58 -14.18 -6.73
CA PRO A 194 -0.46 -15.12 -6.55
C PRO A 194 0.51 -14.74 -5.43
N SER A 195 0.51 -13.47 -4.97
CA SER A 195 1.31 -13.05 -3.81
C SER A 195 0.90 -13.77 -2.51
N GLN A 196 -0.30 -14.37 -2.49
CA GLN A 196 -0.85 -15.09 -1.35
C GLN A 196 -0.75 -16.61 -1.48
N ASP A 197 -0.17 -17.13 -2.57
CA ASP A 197 -0.05 -18.57 -2.80
C ASP A 197 0.69 -19.28 -1.66
N THR A 198 0.38 -20.57 -1.50
CA THR A 198 0.95 -21.38 -0.42
C THR A 198 2.46 -21.46 -0.57
N LEU A 199 3.17 -21.06 0.49
CA LEU A 199 4.62 -21.23 0.57
C LEU A 199 4.90 -22.63 1.13
N TRP A 200 5.25 -23.56 0.27
CA TRP A 200 5.55 -24.96 0.66
C TRP A 200 6.90 -25.12 1.36
N SER A 201 7.81 -24.16 1.16
CA SER A 201 9.10 -24.14 1.85
C SER A 201 8.94 -23.64 3.29
N PRO A 202 9.56 -24.29 4.30
CA PRO A 202 9.53 -23.81 5.68
C PRO A 202 10.31 -22.50 5.88
N ILE A 203 11.20 -22.15 4.93
CA ILE A 203 12.01 -20.93 4.95
C ILE A 203 11.90 -20.16 3.63
N VAL A 204 12.08 -18.84 3.69
CA VAL A 204 12.16 -18.01 2.49
C VAL A 204 13.52 -18.23 1.82
N LEU A 205 13.51 -18.80 0.61
CA LEU A 205 14.70 -19.06 -0.18
C LEU A 205 14.92 -17.92 -1.19
N ASN A 206 16.16 -17.45 -1.26
CA ASN A 206 16.60 -16.42 -2.21
C ASN A 206 17.82 -16.95 -2.95
N GLY A 207 17.60 -17.96 -3.79
CA GLY A 207 18.63 -18.49 -4.68
C GLY A 207 19.09 -17.47 -5.71
N ASP A 208 20.12 -17.81 -6.47
CA ASP A 208 20.45 -17.03 -7.67
C ASP A 208 19.27 -17.13 -8.66
N GLY A 209 18.87 -16.04 -9.32
CA GLY A 209 17.61 -15.95 -10.05
C GLY A 209 17.45 -16.97 -11.20
N LEU A 210 18.57 -17.54 -11.66
CA LEU A 210 18.65 -18.62 -12.67
C LEU A 210 19.30 -19.89 -12.12
N GLY A 211 19.47 -19.98 -10.80
CA GLY A 211 20.11 -21.10 -10.12
C GLY A 211 19.15 -22.27 -9.86
N MET A 212 19.67 -23.33 -9.26
CA MET A 212 18.90 -24.55 -8.94
C MET A 212 17.90 -24.35 -7.78
N LEU A 213 18.06 -23.31 -6.97
CA LEU A 213 17.21 -23.02 -5.83
C LEU A 213 16.16 -21.96 -6.19
N PRO A 214 14.92 -22.09 -5.67
CA PRO A 214 13.90 -21.05 -5.83
C PRO A 214 14.37 -19.69 -5.28
N ASN A 215 13.83 -18.62 -5.89
CA ASN A 215 13.96 -17.27 -5.36
C ASN A 215 12.57 -16.68 -5.12
N HIS A 216 12.05 -16.86 -3.91
CA HIS A 216 10.72 -16.41 -3.54
C HIS A 216 10.60 -14.88 -3.58
N SER A 217 11.65 -14.15 -3.19
CA SER A 217 11.62 -12.69 -3.18
C SER A 217 11.56 -12.11 -4.60
N LEU A 218 12.27 -12.68 -5.58
CA LEU A 218 12.14 -12.24 -6.98
C LEU A 218 10.80 -12.60 -7.60
N VAL A 219 10.27 -13.79 -7.28
CA VAL A 219 8.94 -14.19 -7.74
C VAL A 219 7.90 -13.21 -7.20
N MET A 220 7.93 -12.93 -5.89
CA MET A 220 7.08 -11.92 -5.25
C MET A 220 7.28 -10.55 -5.89
N ALA A 221 8.53 -10.09 -6.05
CA ALA A 221 8.83 -8.80 -6.68
C ALA A 221 8.23 -8.69 -8.09
N SER A 222 8.22 -9.78 -8.85
CA SER A 222 7.63 -9.82 -10.19
C SER A 222 6.11 -9.61 -10.15
N TYR A 223 5.41 -10.21 -9.17
CA TYR A 223 3.97 -10.04 -8.98
C TYR A 223 3.64 -8.60 -8.60
N ILE A 224 4.39 -8.06 -7.62
CA ILE A 224 4.24 -6.67 -7.18
C ILE A 224 4.52 -5.69 -8.31
N ALA A 225 5.57 -5.91 -9.09
CA ALA A 225 5.93 -5.03 -10.20
C ALA A 225 4.84 -4.96 -11.28
N ARG A 226 4.23 -6.11 -11.65
CA ARG A 226 3.13 -6.14 -12.61
C ARG A 226 1.87 -5.46 -12.08
N ALA A 227 1.52 -5.71 -10.82
CA ALA A 227 0.41 -5.01 -10.18
C ALA A 227 0.64 -3.50 -10.10
N ASN A 228 1.87 -3.07 -9.80
CA ASN A 228 2.23 -1.66 -9.73
C ASN A 228 2.13 -0.96 -11.10
N ALA A 229 2.61 -1.62 -12.17
CA ALA A 229 2.44 -1.13 -13.53
C ALA A 229 0.96 -0.97 -13.91
N ALA A 230 0.13 -1.97 -13.58
CA ALA A 230 -1.30 -1.90 -13.83
C ALA A 230 -2.00 -0.79 -13.01
N ILE A 231 -1.52 -0.47 -11.80
CA ILE A 231 -1.99 0.69 -11.01
C ILE A 231 -1.64 2.01 -11.72
N ILE A 232 -0.42 2.17 -12.24
CA ILE A 232 0.00 3.36 -13.00
C ILE A 232 -0.90 3.57 -14.22
N ASP A 233 -1.20 2.48 -14.95
CA ASP A 233 -2.09 2.53 -16.12
C ASP A 233 -3.53 2.90 -15.73
N LEU A 234 -4.08 2.28 -14.68
CA LEU A 234 -5.39 2.63 -14.12
C LEU A 234 -5.44 4.11 -13.70
N ARG A 235 -4.38 4.60 -13.08
CA ARG A 235 -4.29 6.01 -12.70
C ARG A 235 -4.29 6.93 -13.92
N THR A 236 -3.58 6.57 -14.98
CA THR A 236 -3.58 7.35 -16.22
C THR A 236 -5.00 7.40 -16.81
N LEU A 237 -5.68 6.25 -16.86
CA LEU A 237 -7.02 6.10 -17.41
C LEU A 237 -8.08 6.91 -16.65
N LEU A 238 -8.06 6.88 -15.32
CA LEU A 238 -8.97 7.66 -14.46
C LEU A 238 -8.78 9.19 -14.58
N THR A 239 -7.61 9.64 -15.05
CA THR A 239 -7.31 11.06 -15.27
C THR A 239 -7.71 11.54 -16.68
N GLN A 240 -7.57 10.67 -17.68
CA GLN A 240 -7.73 11.01 -19.10
C GLN A 240 -9.12 10.68 -19.68
N GLY A 241 -9.74 9.58 -19.24
CA GLY A 241 -11.17 9.32 -19.49
C GLY A 241 -12.03 10.17 -18.58
#